data_AF-D9VWD9-F1
#
_entry.id   AF-D9VWD9-F1
#
_cell.length_a   1.000
_cell.length_b   1.000
_cell.length_c   1.000
_cell.angle_alpha   90.00
_cell.angle_beta   90.00
_cell.angle_gamma   90.00
#
_symmetry.space_group_name_H-M   'P 1'
#
loop_
_entity.id
_entity.type
_entity.pdbx_description
1 polymer ?
#
loop_
_entity_poly.entity_id
_entity_poly.type
_entity_poly.pdbx_seq_one_letter_code
_entity_poly.pdbx_strand_id
1 'polypeptide(L)'
;MTQVKKDAQPDAVDAITTQWAAVRPDLDTAPMAVFGRIYRIAKAVGDAVERAYNRYGISRGEFDVIATLRRSGAPYTLSPRQLAATLMLTTGGMTGRLDKLEKGRTAHPQPRPARPARAPGDPHRPRGSPSPTRRSPAGPGGAPPAL
;
A
#
# COMPACT_ATOMS: atom_id res chain seq x y z
N MET A 1 -28.50 24.34 30.13
CA MET A 1 -27.60 24.96 29.12
C MET A 1 -26.24 25.14 29.76
N THR A 2 -25.31 24.20 29.53
CA THR A 2 -23.98 24.27 30.13
C THR A 2 -23.11 25.21 29.30
N GLN A 3 -22.86 26.41 29.83
CA GLN A 3 -21.87 27.35 29.31
C GLN A 3 -20.49 26.68 29.35
N VAL A 4 -19.93 26.37 28.19
CA VAL A 4 -18.51 26.00 28.07
C VAL A 4 -17.74 27.32 28.18
N LYS A 5 -17.14 27.54 29.35
CA LYS A 5 -16.22 28.65 29.61
C LYS A 5 -15.07 28.58 28.60
N LYS A 6 -15.00 29.53 27.67
CA LYS A 6 -13.93 29.63 26.67
C LYS A 6 -12.76 30.43 27.24
N ASP A 7 -12.08 29.87 28.23
CA ASP A 7 -10.75 30.35 28.65
C ASP A 7 -9.68 29.62 27.82
N ALA A 8 -9.84 29.63 26.49
CA ALA A 8 -8.84 29.08 25.58
C ALA A 8 -7.78 30.17 25.36
N GLN A 9 -6.54 29.89 25.79
CA GLN A 9 -5.39 30.74 25.50
C GLN A 9 -5.34 31.00 23.98
N PRO A 10 -5.27 32.27 23.54
CA PRO A 10 -5.22 32.59 22.10
C PRO A 10 -4.02 31.93 21.44
N ASP A 11 -4.26 31.34 20.27
CA ASP A 11 -3.25 30.65 19.49
C ASP A 11 -2.76 31.49 18.28
N ALA A 12 -1.82 30.93 17.51
CA ALA A 12 -1.25 31.61 16.35
C ALA A 12 -2.28 31.90 15.24
N VAL A 13 -3.36 31.13 15.14
CA VAL A 13 -4.45 31.37 14.19
C VAL A 13 -5.33 32.52 14.67
N ASP A 14 -5.55 32.65 15.98
CA ASP A 14 -6.23 33.83 16.55
C ASP A 14 -5.49 35.12 16.21
N ALA A 15 -4.15 35.13 16.30
CA ALA A 15 -3.34 36.28 15.89
C ALA A 15 -3.55 36.64 14.40
N ILE A 16 -3.60 35.64 13.50
CA ILE A 16 -3.83 35.86 12.07
C ILE A 16 -5.23 36.41 11.79
N THR A 17 -6.26 35.84 12.42
CA THR A 17 -7.65 36.31 12.23
C THR A 17 -7.85 37.72 12.79
N THR A 18 -7.18 38.06 13.88
CA THR A 18 -7.19 39.43 14.44
C THR A 18 -6.55 40.44 13.49
N GLN A 19 -5.45 40.07 12.83
CA GLN A 19 -4.81 40.92 11.82
C GLN A 19 -5.75 41.16 10.63
N TRP A 20 -6.44 40.12 10.15
CA TRP A 20 -7.43 40.26 9.09
C TRP A 20 -8.60 41.16 9.48
N ALA A 21 -9.10 41.04 10.71
CA ALA A 21 -10.16 41.90 11.21
C ALA A 21 -9.77 43.39 11.21
N ALA A 22 -8.49 43.72 11.41
CA ALA A 22 -8.00 45.10 11.36
C ALA A 22 -7.96 45.70 9.94
N VAL A 23 -7.64 44.89 8.92
CA VAL A 23 -7.48 45.37 7.54
C VAL A 23 -8.72 45.16 6.67
N ARG A 24 -9.53 44.14 6.97
CA ARG A 24 -10.76 43.76 6.26
C ARG A 24 -11.82 43.25 7.25
N PRO A 25 -12.48 44.15 8.00
CA PRO A 25 -13.52 43.78 8.97
C PRO A 25 -14.72 43.04 8.34
N ASP A 26 -14.95 43.21 7.04
CA ASP A 26 -16.01 42.58 6.26
C ASP A 26 -15.72 41.12 5.85
N LEU A 27 -14.47 40.66 6.01
CA LEU A 27 -14.06 39.32 5.61
C LEU A 27 -14.46 38.28 6.66
N ASP A 28 -15.23 37.26 6.25
CA ASP A 28 -15.45 36.08 7.09
C ASP A 28 -14.17 35.23 7.16
N THR A 29 -13.55 35.21 8.34
CA THR A 29 -12.32 34.45 8.60
C THR A 29 -12.57 33.09 9.27
N ALA A 30 -13.83 32.69 9.50
CA ALA A 30 -14.17 31.44 10.16
C ALA A 30 -13.58 30.20 9.44
N PRO A 31 -13.63 30.08 8.09
CA PRO A 31 -13.00 28.95 7.40
C PRO A 31 -11.48 28.92 7.62
N MET A 32 -10.82 30.08 7.54
CA MET A 32 -9.38 30.20 7.78
C MET A 32 -9.01 29.78 9.20
N ALA A 33 -9.83 30.16 10.18
CA ALA A 33 -9.65 29.80 11.58
C ALA A 33 -9.71 28.27 11.80
N VAL A 34 -10.64 27.59 11.12
CA VAL A 34 -10.81 26.13 11.23
C VAL A 34 -9.71 25.39 10.50
N PHE A 35 -9.50 25.68 9.21
CA PHE A 35 -8.49 24.98 8.40
C PHE A 35 -7.07 25.26 8.87
N GLY A 36 -6.78 26.47 9.36
CA GLY A 36 -5.49 26.81 9.95
C GLY A 36 -5.18 25.92 11.17
N ARG A 37 -6.16 25.67 12.03
CA ARG A 37 -5.99 24.78 13.19
C ARG A 37 -5.86 23.32 12.78
N ILE A 38 -6.68 22.85 11.83
CA ILE A 38 -6.56 21.48 11.29
C ILE A 38 -5.16 21.26 10.72
N TYR A 39 -4.63 22.21 9.93
CA TYR A 39 -3.30 22.11 9.36
C TYR A 39 -2.22 22.03 10.44
N ARG A 40 -2.31 22.87 11.48
CA ARG A 40 -1.35 22.86 12.60
C ARG A 40 -1.39 21.54 13.38
N ILE A 41 -2.58 21.01 13.64
CA ILE A 41 -2.77 19.72 14.29
C ILE A 41 -2.18 18.61 13.41
N ALA A 42 -2.50 18.59 12.12
CA ALA A 42 -1.98 17.60 11.18
C ALA A 42 -0.44 17.62 11.12
N LYS A 43 0.17 18.81 11.13
CA LYS A 43 1.62 18.97 11.21
C LYS A 43 2.20 18.41 12.51
N ALA A 44 1.64 18.81 13.67
CA ALA A 44 2.12 18.36 14.97
C ALA A 44 2.02 16.82 15.13
N VAL A 45 0.91 16.24 14.66
CA VAL A 45 0.71 14.78 14.61
C VAL A 45 1.72 14.15 13.66
N GLY A 46 1.92 14.71 12.46
CA GLY A 46 2.91 14.23 11.50
C GLY A 46 4.31 14.18 12.10
N ASP A 47 4.75 15.26 12.74
CA ASP A 47 6.07 15.33 13.37
C ASP A 47 6.22 14.33 14.53
N ALA A 48 5.16 14.12 15.31
CA ALA A 48 5.16 13.13 16.39
C ALA A 48 5.26 11.69 15.87
N VAL A 49 4.53 11.39 14.79
CA VAL A 49 4.56 10.10 14.11
C VAL A 49 5.95 9.83 13.51
N GLU A 50 6.54 10.79 12.81
CA GLU A 50 7.90 10.66 12.27
C GLU A 50 8.93 10.42 13.39
N ARG A 51 8.87 11.17 14.51
CA ARG A 51 9.73 10.90 15.67
C ARG A 51 9.54 9.49 16.22
N ALA A 52 8.31 9.00 16.27
CA ALA A 52 8.01 7.66 16.79
C ALA A 52 8.63 6.57 15.91
N TYR A 53 8.56 6.73 14.58
CA TYR A 53 9.07 5.78 13.59
C TYR A 53 10.58 5.81 13.42
N ASN A 54 11.20 7.00 13.50
CA ASN A 54 12.65 7.16 13.42
C ASN A 54 13.40 6.35 14.48
N ARG A 55 12.80 6.09 15.66
CA ARG A 55 13.36 5.19 16.68
C ARG A 55 13.58 3.74 16.19
N TYR A 56 12.87 3.36 15.14
CA TYR A 56 12.94 2.04 14.51
C TYR A 56 13.62 2.08 13.12
N GLY A 57 14.19 3.22 12.72
CA GLY A 57 14.86 3.37 11.44
C GLY A 57 13.93 3.28 10.22
N ILE A 58 12.63 3.54 10.39
CA ILE A 58 11.64 3.54 9.32
C ILE A 58 10.95 4.90 9.22
N SER A 59 10.52 5.27 8.02
CA SER A 59 9.68 6.43 7.74
C SER A 59 8.19 6.07 7.76
N ARG A 60 7.33 7.08 7.78
CA ARG A 60 5.86 6.87 7.74
C ARG A 60 5.39 6.07 6.54
N GLY A 61 5.94 6.35 5.37
CA GLY A 61 5.56 5.62 4.15
C GLY A 61 5.94 4.14 4.21
N GLU A 62 7.05 3.82 4.86
CA GLU A 62 7.52 2.45 5.04
C GLU A 62 6.65 1.70 6.06
N PHE A 63 6.29 2.37 7.16
CA PHE A 63 5.32 1.85 8.12
C PHE A 63 3.98 1.53 7.45
N ASP A 64 3.45 2.43 6.61
CA ASP A 64 2.18 2.23 5.93
C ASP A 64 2.18 0.96 5.06
N VAL A 65 3.29 0.70 4.36
CA VAL A 65 3.47 -0.54 3.58
C VAL A 65 3.48 -1.77 4.49
N ILE A 66 4.31 -1.76 5.54
CA ILE A 66 4.42 -2.87 6.49
C ILE A 66 3.08 -3.16 7.17
N ALA A 67 2.39 -2.12 7.62
CA ALA A 67 1.08 -2.22 8.26
C ALA A 67 0.03 -2.76 7.29
N THR A 68 0.08 -2.36 6.01
CA THR A 68 -0.84 -2.88 4.99
C THR A 68 -0.60 -4.35 4.70
N LEU A 69 0.66 -4.78 4.52
CA LEU A 69 1.01 -6.20 4.37
C LEU A 69 0.64 -7.02 5.61
N ARG A 70 0.80 -6.45 6.81
CA ARG A 70 0.42 -7.12 8.06
C ARG A 70 -1.09 -7.32 8.16
N ARG A 71 -1.88 -6.31 7.77
CA ARG A 71 -3.36 -6.37 7.78
C ARG A 71 -3.94 -7.25 6.67
N SER A 72 -3.22 -7.51 5.58
CA SER A 72 -3.69 -8.40 4.52
C SER A 72 -3.70 -9.89 4.91
N GLY A 73 -3.23 -10.24 6.10
CA GLY A 73 -3.16 -11.63 6.58
C GLY A 73 -2.06 -12.45 5.92
N ALA A 74 -1.86 -13.68 6.39
CA ALA A 74 -0.87 -14.59 5.82
C ALA A 74 -1.18 -14.88 4.34
N PRO A 75 -0.17 -14.92 3.44
CA PRO A 75 1.28 -14.95 3.70
C PRO A 75 1.95 -13.56 3.80
N TYR A 76 1.19 -12.50 4.09
CA TYR A 76 1.65 -11.11 4.18
C TYR A 76 2.24 -10.57 2.87
N THR A 77 1.62 -10.95 1.75
CA THR A 77 2.04 -10.53 0.41
C THR A 77 0.89 -9.85 -0.32
N LEU A 78 1.23 -8.76 -1.02
CA LEU A 78 0.35 -8.07 -1.94
C LEU A 78 1.15 -7.74 -3.20
N SER A 79 0.50 -7.77 -4.36
CA SER A 79 1.10 -7.22 -5.59
C SER A 79 1.24 -5.70 -5.49
N PRO A 80 2.16 -5.06 -6.23
CA PRO A 80 2.31 -3.60 -6.25
C PRO A 80 1.00 -2.86 -6.56
N ARG A 81 0.17 -3.41 -7.46
CA ARG A 81 -1.15 -2.83 -7.80
C ARG A 81 -2.13 -2.88 -6.63
N GLN A 82 -2.15 -3.99 -5.89
CA GLN A 82 -2.99 -4.12 -4.69
C GLN A 82 -2.51 -3.20 -3.56
N LEU A 83 -1.20 -3.08 -3.39
CA LEU A 83 -0.61 -2.17 -2.42
C LEU A 83 -0.96 -0.70 -2.74
N ALA A 84 -0.89 -0.31 -4.01
CA ALA A 84 -1.28 1.02 -4.50
C ALA A 84 -2.74 1.36 -4.21
N ALA A 85 -3.64 0.39 -4.40
CA ALA A 85 -5.07 0.60 -4.23
C ALA A 85 -5.49 0.71 -2.75
N THR A 86 -4.71 0.10 -1.86
CA THR A 86 -5.03 0.03 -0.43
C THR A 86 -4.42 1.19 0.35
N LEU A 87 -3.27 1.70 -0.11
CA LEU A 87 -2.67 2.89 0.42
C LEU A 87 -3.31 4.09 -0.29
N MET A 88 -3.92 5.02 0.45
CA MET A 88 -4.41 6.30 -0.10
C MET A 88 -3.24 7.21 -0.50
N LEU A 89 -2.41 6.74 -1.43
CA LEU A 89 -1.20 7.36 -1.91
C LEU A 89 -1.31 7.54 -3.42
N THR A 90 -0.82 8.68 -3.92
CA THR A 90 -0.60 8.87 -5.34
C THR A 90 0.53 7.95 -5.81
N THR A 91 0.35 7.31 -6.97
CA THR A 91 1.18 6.21 -7.50
C THR A 91 2.67 6.54 -7.59
N GLY A 92 3.03 7.83 -7.76
CA GLY A 92 4.43 8.29 -7.87
C GLY A 92 5.24 8.22 -6.58
N GLY A 93 4.59 8.21 -5.40
CA GLY A 93 5.28 8.13 -4.11
C GLY A 93 5.60 6.70 -3.64
N MET A 94 5.17 5.68 -4.39
CA MET A 94 5.23 4.29 -3.93
C MET A 94 6.53 3.58 -4.34
N THR A 95 7.01 3.77 -5.57
CA THR A 95 8.28 3.16 -6.04
C THR A 95 9.46 3.59 -5.16
N GLY A 96 9.59 4.89 -4.87
CA GLY A 96 10.66 5.39 -4.01
C GLY A 96 10.58 4.95 -2.54
N ARG A 97 9.40 4.51 -2.06
CA ARG A 97 9.25 3.93 -0.72
C ARG A 97 9.60 2.45 -0.69
N LEU A 98 9.25 1.70 -1.74
CA LEU A 98 9.64 0.30 -1.91
C LEU A 98 11.16 0.16 -2.04
N ASP A 99 11.80 1.03 -2.84
CA ASP A 99 13.25 1.02 -3.01
C ASP A 99 14.00 1.29 -1.69
N LYS A 100 13.47 2.17 -0.83
CA LYS A 100 14.04 2.44 0.50
C LYS A 100 13.85 1.27 1.46
N LEU A 101 12.68 0.63 1.46
CA LEU A 101 12.43 -0.59 2.22
C LEU A 101 13.36 -1.74 1.82
N GLU A 102 13.56 -1.96 0.52
CA GLU A 102 14.46 -3.02 0.04
C GLU A 102 15.91 -2.75 0.45
N LYS A 103 16.36 -1.50 0.36
CA LYS A 103 17.68 -1.09 0.84
C LYS A 103 17.82 -1.26 2.37
N GLY A 104 16.83 -0.84 3.14
CA GLY A 104 16.81 -1.00 4.61
C GLY A 104 16.78 -2.48 5.04
N ARG A 105 16.03 -3.33 4.33
CA ARG A 105 16.01 -4.79 4.53
C ARG A 105 17.35 -5.45 4.18
N THR A 106 18.09 -4.91 3.23
CA THR A 106 19.44 -5.39 2.90
C THR A 106 20.43 -5.06 4.03
N ALA A 107 20.25 -3.93 4.72
CA ALA A 107 21.04 -3.56 5.89
C ALA A 107 20.68 -4.37 7.15
N HIS A 108 19.44 -4.83 7.28
CA HIS A 108 18.97 -5.71 8.37
C HIS A 108 18.30 -6.97 7.79
N PRO A 109 19.09 -7.97 7.34
CA PRO A 109 18.54 -9.14 6.69
C PRO A 109 17.64 -9.92 7.64
N GLN A 110 16.34 -9.94 7.36
CA GLN A 110 15.46 -10.93 7.97
C GLN A 110 15.73 -12.31 7.36
N PRO A 111 15.73 -13.39 8.16
CA PRO A 111 15.82 -14.75 7.66
C PRO A 111 14.76 -14.97 6.57
N ARG A 112 15.19 -15.43 5.40
CA ARG A 112 14.25 -15.80 4.34
C ARG A 112 13.31 -16.88 4.89
N PRO A 113 11.98 -16.72 4.79
CA PRO A 113 11.09 -17.83 5.08
C PRO A 113 11.44 -18.97 4.13
N ALA A 114 11.55 -20.19 4.67
CA ALA A 114 11.83 -21.38 3.91
C ALA A 114 10.83 -21.48 2.75
N ARG A 115 11.34 -21.76 1.55
CA ARG A 115 10.53 -22.01 0.36
C ARG A 115 9.47 -23.07 0.75
N PRO A 116 8.17 -22.82 0.56
CA PRO A 116 7.17 -23.81 0.91
C PRO A 116 7.51 -25.10 0.18
N ALA A 117 7.62 -26.19 0.94
CA ALA A 117 7.84 -27.52 0.38
C ALA A 117 6.78 -27.74 -0.70
N ARG A 118 7.23 -28.19 -1.88
CA ARG A 118 6.36 -28.59 -2.98
C ARG A 118 5.31 -29.52 -2.38
N ALA A 119 4.03 -29.14 -2.48
CA ALA A 119 2.93 -29.94 -1.96
C ALA A 119 3.08 -31.38 -2.46
N PRO A 120 2.87 -32.40 -1.60
CA PRO A 120 2.79 -33.79 -2.06
C PRO A 120 1.78 -33.84 -3.20
N GLY A 121 2.16 -34.49 -4.31
CA GLY A 121 1.29 -34.62 -5.47
C GLY A 121 -0.07 -35.15 -5.05
N ASP A 122 -1.12 -34.46 -5.49
CA ASP A 122 -2.51 -34.85 -5.31
C ASP A 122 -2.70 -36.34 -5.70
N PRO A 123 -3.12 -37.22 -4.76
CA PRO A 123 -3.35 -38.63 -5.07
C PRO A 123 -4.55 -38.87 -6.00
N HIS A 124 -5.32 -37.82 -6.34
CA HIS A 124 -6.52 -37.93 -7.17
C HIS A 124 -6.35 -37.41 -8.60
N ARG A 125 -5.16 -37.53 -9.19
CA ARG A 125 -5.06 -37.48 -10.65
C ARG A 125 -5.46 -38.85 -11.24
N PRO A 126 -6.58 -38.97 -11.97
CA PRO A 126 -6.91 -40.24 -12.63
C PRO A 126 -5.79 -40.62 -13.59
N ARG A 127 -5.30 -41.87 -13.44
CA ARG A 127 -4.35 -42.50 -14.35
C ARG A 127 -4.87 -42.38 -15.78
N GLY A 128 -3.98 -41.99 -16.69
CA GLY A 128 -4.29 -41.85 -18.10
C GLY A 128 -4.97 -43.12 -18.64
N SER A 129 -6.06 -42.92 -19.37
CA SER A 129 -6.67 -43.95 -20.18
C SER A 129 -5.65 -44.39 -21.25
N PRO A 130 -5.39 -45.70 -21.43
CA PRO A 130 -4.54 -46.16 -22.51
C PRO A 130 -5.31 -46.02 -23.84
N SER A 131 -4.77 -45.21 -24.75
CA SER A 131 -5.21 -45.19 -26.15
C SER A 131 -4.89 -46.54 -26.80
N PRO A 132 -5.85 -47.19 -27.48
CA PRO A 132 -5.60 -48.47 -28.11
C PRO A 132 -4.84 -48.30 -29.43
N THR A 133 -3.63 -48.86 -29.46
CA THR A 133 -2.90 -49.22 -30.68
C THR A 133 -3.80 -50.03 -31.62
N ARG A 134 -4.05 -49.51 -32.83
CA ARG A 134 -4.54 -50.32 -33.96
C ARG A 134 -3.53 -50.28 -35.11
N ARG A 135 -3.00 -51.48 -35.35
CA ARG A 135 -2.15 -51.98 -36.45
C ARG A 135 -2.23 -51.24 -37.78
N SER A 136 -1.04 -50.95 -38.35
CA SER A 136 -0.77 -50.98 -39.79
C SER A 136 -0.92 -52.39 -40.38
N PRO A 137 -1.17 -52.49 -41.68
CA PRO A 137 -0.13 -53.06 -42.55
C PRO A 137 0.14 -52.27 -43.84
N ALA A 138 1.34 -52.47 -44.38
CA ALA A 138 1.85 -52.04 -45.69
C ALA A 138 0.85 -52.32 -46.83
N GLY A 139 0.60 -51.45 -47.82
CA GLY A 139 1.48 -51.00 -48.92
C GLY A 139 1.18 -51.83 -50.19
N PRO A 140 1.57 -51.46 -51.43
CA PRO A 140 1.75 -50.15 -52.08
C PRO A 140 0.89 -50.00 -53.37
N GLY A 141 0.87 -48.83 -54.01
CA GLY A 141 0.63 -48.75 -55.46
C GLY A 141 -0.36 -47.67 -55.93
N GLY A 142 0.10 -46.85 -56.89
CA GLY A 142 -0.76 -46.14 -57.83
C GLY A 142 -0.78 -44.61 -57.71
N ALA A 143 0.14 -43.95 -58.41
CA ALA A 143 -0.08 -42.62 -58.98
C ALA A 143 -0.60 -42.79 -60.43
N PRO A 144 -0.94 -41.74 -61.21
CA PRO A 144 -1.82 -40.59 -60.97
C PRO A 144 -2.91 -40.53 -62.10
N PRO A 145 -3.21 -39.39 -62.76
CA PRO A 145 -4.38 -38.50 -62.57
C PRO A 145 -5.32 -38.44 -63.81
N ALA A 146 -6.45 -37.72 -63.72
CA ALA A 146 -7.05 -37.01 -64.88
C ALA A 146 -8.29 -36.17 -64.50
N LEU A 147 -8.28 -34.94 -65.05
CA LEU A 147 -9.35 -33.95 -65.31
C LEU A 147 -9.89 -33.14 -64.13
#